data_AF-A0A661Z3G9-F1
#
_entry.id   AF-A0A661Z3G9-F1
#
_cell.length_a   1.000
_cell.length_b   1.000
_cell.length_c   1.000
_cell.angle_alpha   90.00
_cell.angle_beta   90.00
_cell.angle_gamma   90.00
#
_symmetry.space_group_name_H-M   'P 1'
#
loop_
_entity.id
_entity.type
_entity.pdbx_description
1 polymer ?
#
loop_
_entity_poly.entity_id
_entity_poly.type
_entity_poly.pdbx_seq_one_letter_code
_entity_poly.pdbx_strand_id
1 'polypeptide(L)'
;IIANEKQLNPNFEIFRNMMLFAYGRQFAKMRKISDETGKIGRENIKQLLLYGLKISRMCNYQSLNNYELVKASGAELDFIQKFSKFVNYNNIDEISKVLNDAVYHISRNVNTKIVIMDTLLKISGILYHKK
;
A
#
# COMPACT_ATOMS: atom_id res chain seq x y z
N ILE A 1 -13.76 17.19 -24.48
CA ILE A 1 -12.64 16.92 -23.54
C ILE A 1 -12.73 15.45 -23.21
N ILE A 2 -11.90 14.62 -23.83
CA ILE A 2 -11.86 13.18 -23.54
C ILE A 2 -11.28 13.10 -22.13
N ALA A 3 -12.11 12.77 -21.15
CA ALA A 3 -11.61 12.41 -19.82
C ALA A 3 -10.66 11.24 -20.04
N ASN A 4 -9.36 11.48 -19.81
CA ASN A 4 -8.34 10.46 -19.87
C ASN A 4 -8.75 9.40 -18.84
N GLU A 5 -9.38 8.31 -19.27
CA GLU A 5 -9.61 7.14 -18.43
C GLU A 5 -8.22 6.63 -18.03
N LYS A 6 -7.79 7.06 -16.86
CA LYS A 6 -6.49 6.72 -16.33
C LYS A 6 -6.52 5.22 -16.11
N GLN A 7 -5.79 4.49 -16.96
CA GLN A 7 -5.69 3.04 -16.83
C GLN A 7 -5.29 2.70 -15.40
N LEU A 8 -6.06 1.80 -14.79
CA LEU A 8 -5.84 1.37 -13.41
C LEU A 8 -4.41 0.87 -13.27
N ASN A 9 -3.69 1.36 -12.26
CA ASN A 9 -2.30 0.95 -12.05
C ASN A 9 -2.26 -0.58 -11.84
N PRO A 10 -1.36 -1.31 -12.53
CA PRO A 10 -1.29 -2.77 -12.41
C PRO A 10 -1.00 -3.25 -10.97
N ASN A 11 -0.44 -2.38 -10.12
CA ASN A 11 -0.16 -2.66 -8.72
C ASN A 11 -1.37 -2.43 -7.79
N PHE A 12 -2.45 -1.82 -8.27
CA PHE A 12 -3.60 -1.43 -7.44
C PHE A 12 -4.20 -2.61 -6.70
N GLU A 13 -4.58 -3.67 -7.40
CA GLU A 13 -5.27 -4.81 -6.78
C GLU A 13 -4.40 -5.53 -5.76
N ILE A 14 -3.10 -5.69 -6.07
CA ILE A 14 -2.15 -6.32 -5.14
C ILE A 14 -2.03 -5.46 -3.88
N PHE A 15 -1.78 -4.15 -4.03
CA PHE A 15 -1.63 -3.25 -2.90
C PHE A 15 -2.92 -3.14 -2.06
N ARG A 16 -4.07 -3.00 -2.72
CA ARG A 16 -5.39 -2.97 -2.06
C ARG A 16 -5.60 -4.23 -1.22
N ASN A 17 -5.35 -5.42 -1.78
CA ASN A 17 -5.51 -6.68 -1.05
C ASN A 17 -4.50 -6.81 0.10
N MET A 18 -3.25 -6.40 -0.10
CA MET A 18 -2.24 -6.32 0.97
C MET A 18 -2.75 -5.49 2.15
N MET A 19 -3.26 -4.28 1.90
CA MET A 19 -3.77 -3.39 2.95
C MET A 19 -5.02 -3.95 3.63
N LEU A 20 -5.97 -4.51 2.87
CA LEU A 20 -7.19 -5.10 3.43
C LEU A 20 -6.89 -6.33 4.31
N PHE A 21 -5.94 -7.17 3.92
CA PHE A 21 -5.53 -8.33 4.73
C PHE A 21 -4.76 -7.90 5.98
N ALA A 22 -3.89 -6.90 5.88
CA ALA A 22 -3.18 -6.34 7.03
C ALA A 22 -4.16 -5.70 8.03
N TYR A 23 -5.10 -4.88 7.55
CA TYR A 23 -6.14 -4.25 8.37
C TYR A 23 -7.02 -5.29 9.07
N GLY A 24 -7.46 -6.31 8.33
CA GLY A 24 -8.28 -7.39 8.88
C GLY A 24 -7.52 -8.43 9.71
N ARG A 25 -6.20 -8.27 9.92
CA ARG A 25 -5.31 -9.27 10.57
C ARG A 25 -5.47 -10.68 9.99
N GLN A 26 -5.67 -10.78 8.68
CA GLN A 26 -5.93 -12.05 8.00
C GLN A 26 -4.60 -12.76 7.69
N PHE A 27 -3.89 -13.24 8.72
CA PHE A 27 -2.52 -13.76 8.62
C PHE A 27 -2.33 -14.87 7.57
N ALA A 28 -3.30 -15.78 7.43
CA ALA A 28 -3.26 -16.81 6.40
C ALA A 28 -3.28 -16.21 4.97
N LYS A 29 -4.09 -15.17 4.75
CA LYS A 29 -4.13 -14.45 3.47
C LYS A 29 -2.89 -13.57 3.26
N MET A 30 -2.36 -12.97 4.32
CA MET A 30 -1.08 -12.23 4.28
C MET A 30 0.08 -13.15 3.86
N ARG A 31 0.12 -14.37 4.40
CA ARG A 31 1.13 -15.36 3.99
C ARG A 31 0.98 -15.72 2.51
N LYS A 32 -0.24 -16.02 2.08
CA LYS A 32 -0.55 -16.38 0.68
C LYS A 32 -0.16 -15.26 -0.29
N ILE A 33 -0.57 -14.02 -0.04
CA ILE A 33 -0.23 -12.89 -0.91
C ILE A 33 1.27 -12.60 -0.90
N SER A 34 1.98 -12.81 0.22
CA SER A 34 3.45 -12.68 0.26
C SER A 34 4.13 -13.71 -0.65
N ASP A 35 3.64 -14.94 -0.66
CA ASP A 35 4.12 -16.00 -1.55
C ASP A 35 3.84 -15.72 -3.03
N GLU A 36 2.69 -15.12 -3.35
CA GLU A 36 2.30 -14.71 -4.71
C GLU A 36 3.09 -13.50 -5.20
N THR A 37 3.14 -12.42 -4.41
CA THR A 37 3.94 -11.22 -4.70
C THR A 37 5.42 -11.54 -4.81
N GLY A 38 5.94 -12.49 -4.03
CA GLY A 38 7.33 -12.91 -4.13
C GLY A 38 7.73 -13.45 -5.52
N LYS A 39 6.77 -13.89 -6.35
CA LYS A 39 7.00 -14.46 -7.68
C LYS A 39 7.04 -13.44 -8.82
N ILE A 40 6.59 -12.20 -8.60
CA ILE A 40 6.45 -11.21 -9.70
C ILE A 40 7.77 -10.53 -10.08
N GLY A 41 8.87 -10.85 -9.41
CA GLY A 41 10.21 -10.29 -9.67
C GLY A 41 10.47 -8.98 -8.89
N ARG A 42 11.74 -8.75 -8.53
CA ARG A 42 12.14 -7.67 -7.60
C ARG A 42 11.78 -6.27 -8.11
N GLU A 43 11.93 -6.02 -9.42
CA GLU A 43 11.60 -4.71 -9.99
C GLU A 43 10.12 -4.40 -9.84
N ASN A 44 9.24 -5.34 -10.21
CA ASN A 44 7.80 -5.19 -10.05
C ASN A 44 7.39 -5.03 -8.58
N ILE A 45 8.06 -5.72 -7.64
CA ILE A 45 7.83 -5.53 -6.21
C ILE A 45 8.21 -4.11 -5.77
N LYS A 46 9.34 -3.56 -6.25
CA LYS A 46 9.69 -2.16 -5.95
C LYS A 46 8.65 -1.20 -6.51
N GLN A 47 8.19 -1.40 -7.75
CA GLN A 47 7.14 -0.58 -8.34
C GLN A 47 5.82 -0.66 -7.54
N LEU A 48 5.46 -1.84 -7.04
CA LEU A 48 4.32 -2.04 -6.14
C LEU A 48 4.48 -1.25 -4.82
N LEU A 49 5.65 -1.29 -4.20
CA LEU A 49 5.91 -0.57 -2.94
C LEU A 49 5.95 0.95 -3.14
N LEU A 50 6.56 1.42 -4.23
CA LEU A 50 6.56 2.83 -4.63
C LEU A 50 5.14 3.34 -4.95
N TYR A 51 4.33 2.49 -5.59
CA TYR A 51 2.91 2.74 -5.76
C TYR A 51 2.19 2.87 -4.41
N GLY A 52 2.49 1.97 -3.46
CA GLY A 52 1.97 2.05 -2.09
C GLY A 52 2.32 3.35 -1.37
N LEU A 53 3.54 3.86 -1.52
CA LEU A 53 3.94 5.17 -0.98
C LEU A 53 3.12 6.32 -1.58
N LYS A 54 2.90 6.30 -2.89
CA LYS A 54 2.05 7.29 -3.58
C LYS A 54 0.62 7.25 -3.05
N ILE A 55 0.04 6.06 -2.91
CA ILE A 55 -1.32 5.89 -2.40
C ILE A 55 -1.44 6.34 -0.95
N SER A 56 -0.47 5.98 -0.10
CA SER A 56 -0.43 6.41 1.30
C SER A 56 -0.40 7.93 1.42
N ARG A 57 0.39 8.60 0.58
CA ARG A 57 0.42 10.08 0.49
C ARG A 57 -0.93 10.68 0.07
N MET A 58 -1.59 10.08 -0.93
CA MET A 58 -2.93 10.53 -1.34
C MET A 58 -3.99 10.29 -0.26
N CYS A 59 -3.87 9.22 0.52
CA CYS A 59 -4.72 8.99 1.69
C CYS A 59 -4.52 10.09 2.74
N ASN A 60 -3.27 10.53 2.96
CA ASN A 60 -3.00 11.65 3.85
C ASN A 60 -3.63 12.96 3.34
N TYR A 61 -3.50 13.29 2.04
CA TYR A 61 -4.18 14.45 1.46
C TYR A 61 -5.70 14.38 1.62
N GLN A 62 -6.28 13.21 1.36
CA GLN A 62 -7.71 12.95 1.57
C GLN A 62 -8.11 13.14 3.04
N SER A 63 -7.28 12.72 4.01
CA SER A 63 -7.55 12.88 5.44
C SER A 63 -7.50 14.33 5.92
N LEU A 64 -6.77 15.19 5.19
CA LEU A 64 -6.65 16.62 5.46
C LEU A 64 -7.65 17.49 4.67
N ASN A 65 -8.57 16.85 3.93
CA ASN A 65 -9.52 17.51 3.02
C ASN A 65 -8.89 18.25 1.83
N ASN A 66 -7.64 17.95 1.46
CA ASN A 66 -6.95 18.52 0.30
C ASN A 66 -7.23 17.69 -0.96
N TYR A 67 -8.49 17.64 -1.38
CA TYR A 67 -8.98 16.74 -2.44
C TYR A 67 -8.37 17.03 -3.82
N GLU A 68 -7.99 18.27 -4.08
CA GLU A 68 -7.32 18.71 -5.31
C GLU A 68 -5.96 18.03 -5.54
N LEU A 69 -5.34 17.51 -4.47
CA LEU A 69 -4.07 16.78 -4.54
C LEU A 69 -4.26 15.27 -4.77
N VAL A 70 -5.49 14.76 -4.70
CA VAL A 70 -5.82 13.35 -4.88
C VAL A 70 -6.00 13.05 -6.38
N LYS A 71 -4.91 12.68 -7.04
CA LYS A 71 -4.88 12.40 -8.49
C LYS A 71 -5.27 10.95 -8.83
N ALA A 72 -6.45 10.53 -8.40
CA ALA A 72 -7.02 9.19 -8.60
C ALA A 72 -8.47 9.27 -9.11
N SER A 73 -8.96 8.20 -9.75
CA SER A 73 -10.33 8.09 -10.26
C SER A 73 -10.84 6.65 -10.14
N GLY A 74 -12.16 6.46 -10.20
CA GLY A 74 -12.80 5.15 -10.13
C GLY A 74 -12.43 4.37 -8.86
N ALA A 75 -12.15 3.08 -9.01
CA ALA A 75 -11.86 2.19 -7.89
C ALA A 75 -10.66 2.62 -7.02
N GLU A 76 -9.66 3.29 -7.61
CA GLU A 76 -8.51 3.80 -6.85
C GLU A 76 -8.92 4.95 -5.92
N LEU A 77 -9.78 5.85 -6.40
CA LEU A 77 -10.32 6.95 -5.58
C LEU A 77 -11.20 6.40 -4.46
N ASP A 78 -12.10 5.45 -4.77
CA ASP A 78 -12.96 4.82 -3.78
C ASP A 78 -12.15 4.12 -2.68
N PHE A 79 -11.04 3.49 -3.05
CA PHE A 79 -10.12 2.88 -2.09
C PHE A 79 -9.46 3.95 -1.22
N ILE A 80 -8.91 5.03 -1.81
CA ILE A 80 -8.26 6.12 -1.07
C ILE A 80 -9.23 6.76 -0.06
N GLN A 81 -10.47 7.05 -0.46
CA GLN A 81 -11.50 7.63 0.41
C GLN A 81 -11.84 6.75 1.61
N LYS A 82 -11.83 5.43 1.44
CA LYS A 82 -12.09 4.48 2.53
C LYS A 82 -10.84 4.29 3.39
N PHE A 83 -9.68 4.21 2.76
CA PHE A 83 -8.42 3.91 3.42
C PHE A 83 -7.84 5.12 4.20
N SER A 84 -8.16 6.35 3.79
CA SER A 84 -7.75 7.59 4.49
C SER A 84 -8.32 7.73 5.90
N LYS A 85 -9.38 6.98 6.24
CA LYS A 85 -9.88 6.89 7.61
C LYS A 85 -8.88 6.19 8.55
N PHE A 86 -8.06 5.30 7.99
CA PHE A 86 -7.09 4.49 8.73
C PHE A 86 -5.65 4.97 8.52
N VAL A 87 -5.35 5.58 7.38
CA VAL A 87 -4.05 6.20 7.07
C VAL A 87 -4.19 7.72 7.10
N ASN A 88 -3.66 8.34 8.14
CA ASN A 88 -3.78 9.78 8.40
C ASN A 88 -2.47 10.35 8.95
N TYR A 89 -2.48 11.65 9.27
CA TYR A 89 -1.30 12.38 9.73
C TYR A 89 -0.57 11.73 10.93
N ASN A 90 -1.26 10.93 11.75
CA ASN A 90 -0.65 10.30 12.93
C ASN A 90 0.23 9.08 12.59
N ASN A 91 -0.03 8.40 11.47
CA ASN A 91 0.63 7.12 11.15
C ASN A 91 1.22 7.06 9.74
N ILE A 92 1.03 8.10 8.93
CA ILE A 92 1.55 8.16 7.57
C ILE A 92 3.07 8.04 7.52
N ASP A 93 3.79 8.66 8.46
CA ASP A 93 5.26 8.61 8.50
C ASP A 93 5.76 7.20 8.83
N GLU A 94 5.09 6.50 9.74
CA GLU A 94 5.43 5.14 10.11
C GLU A 94 5.17 4.15 8.96
N ILE A 95 4.01 4.27 8.31
CA ILE A 95 3.68 3.48 7.11
C ILE A 95 4.69 3.76 5.99
N SER A 96 5.02 5.02 5.76
CA SER A 96 5.99 5.43 4.74
C SER A 96 7.36 4.86 5.03
N LYS A 97 7.80 4.86 6.30
CA LYS A 97 9.05 4.24 6.72
C LYS A 97 9.07 2.74 6.41
N VAL A 98 8.02 2.01 6.81
CA VAL A 98 7.90 0.56 6.55
C VAL A 98 7.99 0.24 5.06
N LEU A 99 7.30 1.01 4.21
CA LEU A 99 7.34 0.83 2.76
C LEU A 99 8.73 1.16 2.17
N ASN A 100 9.39 2.22 2.64
CA ASN A 100 10.74 2.58 2.20
C ASN A 100 11.77 1.51 2.62
N ASP A 101 11.69 1.00 3.85
CA ASP A 101 12.55 -0.07 4.34
C ASP A 101 12.37 -1.34 3.48
N ALA A 102 11.13 -1.67 3.11
CA ALA A 102 10.85 -2.77 2.20
C ALA A 102 11.51 -2.56 0.82
N VAL A 103 11.40 -1.37 0.23
CA VAL A 103 12.07 -1.04 -1.06
C VAL A 103 13.59 -1.22 -0.94
N TYR A 104 14.17 -0.76 0.17
CA TYR A 104 15.60 -0.89 0.46
C TYR A 104 16.03 -2.36 0.55
N HIS A 105 15.29 -3.18 1.31
CA HIS A 105 15.59 -4.60 1.47
C HIS A 105 15.47 -5.37 0.15
N ILE A 106 14.43 -5.11 -0.65
CA ILE A 106 14.28 -5.72 -1.98
C ILE A 106 15.46 -5.34 -2.89
N SER A 107 15.91 -4.08 -2.84
CA SER A 107 17.07 -3.59 -3.62
C SER A 107 18.38 -4.27 -3.20
N ARG A 108 18.48 -4.75 -1.96
CA ARG A 108 19.64 -5.50 -1.44
C ARG A 108 19.52 -7.02 -1.61
N ASN A 109 18.63 -7.48 -2.48
CA ASN A 109 18.44 -8.91 -2.77
C ASN A 109 17.99 -9.76 -1.58
N VAL A 110 17.40 -9.14 -0.54
CA VAL A 110 16.77 -9.88 0.56
C VAL A 110 15.61 -10.73 0.03
N ASN A 111 15.29 -11.84 0.70
CA ASN A 111 14.18 -12.71 0.33
C ASN A 111 12.87 -11.94 0.26
N THR A 112 12.30 -11.84 -0.94
CA THR A 112 11.15 -10.98 -1.23
C THR A 112 9.91 -11.38 -0.43
N LYS A 113 9.66 -12.68 -0.26
CA LYS A 113 8.51 -13.18 0.50
C LYS A 113 8.57 -12.79 1.97
N ILE A 114 9.77 -12.87 2.57
CA ILE A 114 9.99 -12.46 3.96
C ILE A 114 9.78 -10.94 4.09
N VAL A 115 10.34 -10.15 3.18
CA VAL A 115 10.18 -8.69 3.21
C VAL A 115 8.70 -8.29 3.10
N ILE A 116 7.94 -8.90 2.20
CA ILE A 116 6.50 -8.60 2.05
C ILE A 116 5.71 -9.02 3.30
N MET A 117 5.99 -10.20 3.87
CA MET A 117 5.32 -10.64 5.09
C MET A 117 5.63 -9.72 6.28
N ASP A 118 6.90 -9.34 6.46
CA ASP A 118 7.34 -8.39 7.49
C ASP A 118 6.65 -7.02 7.32
N THR A 119 6.59 -6.52 6.08
CA THR A 119 5.89 -5.28 5.72
C THR A 119 4.42 -5.34 6.14
N LEU A 120 3.72 -6.43 5.80
CA LEU A 120 2.30 -6.60 6.15
C LEU A 120 2.08 -6.70 7.66
N LEU A 121 2.96 -7.39 8.39
CA LEU A 121 2.88 -7.52 9.84
C LEU A 121 3.06 -6.15 10.53
N LYS A 122 4.06 -5.38 10.11
CA LYS A 122 4.30 -4.03 10.64
C LYS A 122 3.10 -3.11 10.35
N ILE A 123 2.62 -3.07 9.11
CA ILE A 123 1.43 -2.28 8.74
C ILE A 123 0.21 -2.72 9.55
N SER A 124 0.01 -4.03 9.76
CA SER A 124 -1.09 -4.54 10.56
C SER A 124 -1.06 -4.02 12.01
N GLY A 125 0.13 -3.96 12.62
CA GLY A 125 0.31 -3.35 13.94
C GLY A 125 -0.08 -1.87 13.94
N ILE A 126 0.45 -1.09 13.00
CA ILE A 126 0.20 0.36 12.87
C ILE A 126 -1.31 0.65 12.72
N LEU A 127 -2.00 -0.11 11.87
CA LEU A 127 -3.43 0.08 11.62
C LEU A 127 -4.31 -0.36 12.80
N TYR A 128 -3.85 -1.33 13.61
CA TYR A 128 -4.63 -1.82 14.75
C TYR A 128 -4.62 -0.88 15.95
N HIS A 129 -3.51 -0.20 16.22
CA HIS A 129 -3.39 0.75 17.34
C HIS A 129 -4.34 1.96 17.26
N LYS A 130 -5.07 2.12 16.15
CA LYS A 130 -5.98 3.23 15.87
C LYS A 130 -7.40 2.77 15.52
N LYS A 131 -7.76 1.51 15.79
CA LYS A 131 -9.14 1.02 15.72
C LYS A 131 -9.92 1.41 16.97
#